data_AF-A0A0H3H657-F1
#
_entry.id   AF-A0A0H3H657-F1
#
_cell.length_a   1.000
_cell.length_b   1.000
_cell.length_c   1.000
_cell.angle_alpha   90.00
_cell.angle_beta   90.00
_cell.angle_gamma   90.00
#
_symmetry.space_group_name_H-M   'P 1'
#
loop_
_entity.id
_entity.type
_entity.pdbx_description
1 polymer ?
#
loop_
_entity_poly.entity_id
_entity_poly.type
_entity_poly.pdbx_seq_one_letter_code
_entity_poly.pdbx_strand_id
1 'polypeptide(L)'
;MSNDGLTLNQLAERNAVLVTEVEKLRAERDQLAAENVALKAGRSYFMYSDDAGFETHSTREEAIKAAEEMIDDYRGDAGDGFPEEAGTTRWGVIIQQATECDYEKPSAENGWMGSCDYRLLPETPATDRIVAGIKADGVELFAAEQRGVAERLKKRGGDVVMSSIKFCLESAEEAEVFAQQLRDGGNGE
;
A
#
# COMPACT_ATOMS: atom_id res chain seq x y z
N MET A 1 -13.16 -8.52 41.60
CA MET A 1 -12.57 -7.80 40.46
C MET A 1 -11.08 -7.82 40.66
N SER A 2 -10.36 -8.71 39.98
CA SER A 2 -8.90 -8.79 40.10
C SER A 2 -8.30 -7.60 39.38
N ASN A 3 -7.89 -6.57 40.14
CA ASN A 3 -6.85 -5.68 39.66
C ASN A 3 -5.54 -6.41 39.93
N ASP A 4 -4.92 -6.95 38.88
CA ASP A 4 -3.55 -7.42 38.93
C ASP A 4 -2.68 -6.25 39.41
N GLY A 5 -2.25 -6.34 40.67
CA GLY A 5 -1.59 -5.25 41.39
C GLY A 5 -0.18 -5.01 40.87
N LEU A 6 -0.06 -4.39 39.70
CA LEU A 6 1.20 -3.85 39.21
C LEU A 6 1.68 -2.79 40.22
N THR A 7 2.95 -2.85 40.55
CA THR A 7 3.61 -1.80 41.33
C THR A 7 3.58 -0.48 40.54
N LEU A 8 3.70 0.65 41.25
CA LEU A 8 3.80 1.98 40.62
C LEU A 8 4.90 2.03 39.55
N ASN A 9 6.02 1.35 39.77
CA ASN A 9 7.12 1.29 38.80
C ASN A 9 6.74 0.50 37.54
N GLN A 10 6.10 -0.67 37.69
CA GLN A 10 5.63 -1.45 36.53
C GLN A 10 4.54 -0.72 35.74
N LEU A 11 3.68 0.04 36.43
CA LEU A 11 2.70 0.92 35.77
C LEU A 11 3.39 2.05 35.00
N ALA A 12 4.43 2.66 35.57
CA ALA A 12 5.21 3.70 34.91
C ALA A 12 5.91 3.17 33.65
N GLU A 13 6.53 1.99 33.72
CA GLU A 13 7.15 1.32 32.58
C GLU A 13 6.15 1.01 31.47
N ARG A 14 5.00 0.41 31.83
CA ARG A 14 3.94 0.12 30.85
C ARG A 14 3.40 1.40 30.22
N ASN A 15 3.20 2.46 31.01
CA ASN A 15 2.75 3.74 30.49
C ASN A 15 3.78 4.35 29.54
N ALA A 16 5.07 4.25 29.84
CA ALA A 16 6.13 4.72 28.94
C ALA A 16 6.09 3.98 27.58
N VAL A 17 5.93 2.65 27.60
CA VAL A 17 5.79 1.85 26.37
C VAL A 17 4.54 2.25 25.58
N LEU A 18 3.39 2.39 26.25
CA LEU A 18 2.14 2.75 25.59
C LEU A 18 2.18 4.16 25.00
N VAL A 19 2.83 5.12 25.66
CA VAL A 19 2.99 6.48 25.14
C VAL A 19 3.80 6.46 23.85
N THR A 20 4.94 5.76 23.83
CA THR A 20 5.76 5.61 22.62
C THR A 20 4.97 4.99 21.47
N GLU A 21 4.18 3.95 21.74
CA GLU A 21 3.37 3.30 20.70
C GLU A 21 2.26 4.23 20.17
N VAL A 22 1.62 5.01 21.04
CA VAL A 22 0.61 6.00 20.65
C VAL A 22 1.23 7.09 19.77
N GLU A 23 2.45 7.54 20.07
CA GLU A 23 3.17 8.53 19.26
C GLU A 23 3.52 7.97 17.87
N LYS A 24 4.01 6.73 17.81
CA LYS A 24 4.27 6.02 16.55
C LYS A 24 3.01 5.91 15.69
N LEU A 25 1.91 5.38 16.25
CA LEU A 25 0.64 5.23 15.52
C LEU A 25 0.08 6.57 15.06
N ARG A 26 0.25 7.64 15.84
CA ARG A 26 -0.15 8.99 15.42
C ARG A 26 0.63 9.44 14.20
N ALA A 27 1.94 9.21 14.15
CA ALA A 27 2.78 9.57 13.03
C ALA A 27 2.42 8.77 11.76
N GLU A 28 2.22 7.46 11.88
CA GLU A 28 1.77 6.62 10.76
C GLU A 28 0.42 7.08 10.20
N ARG A 29 -0.54 7.39 11.07
CA ARG A 29 -1.85 7.91 10.68
C ARG A 29 -1.76 9.28 10.01
N ASP A 30 -0.85 10.16 10.43
CA ASP A 30 -0.63 11.45 9.77
C ASP A 30 -0.01 11.27 8.37
N GLN A 31 0.93 10.33 8.22
CA GLN A 31 1.53 9.99 6.92
C GLN A 31 0.46 9.42 5.96
N LEU A 32 -0.35 8.47 6.42
CA LEU A 32 -1.46 7.93 5.64
C LEU A 32 -2.51 8.98 5.29
N ALA A 33 -2.81 9.90 6.20
CA ALA A 33 -3.75 10.98 5.93
C ALA A 33 -3.22 11.90 4.84
N ALA A 34 -1.94 12.28 4.91
CA ALA A 34 -1.29 13.11 3.89
C ALA A 34 -1.26 12.41 2.51
N GLU A 35 -0.90 11.13 2.47
CA GLU A 35 -0.92 10.33 1.25
C GLU A 35 -2.33 10.21 0.65
N ASN A 36 -3.34 9.94 1.49
CA ASN A 36 -4.73 9.89 1.04
C ASN A 36 -5.23 11.23 0.50
N VAL A 37 -4.82 12.35 1.11
CA VAL A 37 -5.13 13.69 0.59
C VAL A 37 -4.49 13.89 -0.78
N ALA A 38 -3.23 13.49 -0.96
CA ALA A 38 -2.54 13.58 -2.25
C ALA A 38 -3.19 12.71 -3.34
N LEU A 39 -3.59 11.47 -3.01
CA LEU A 39 -4.30 10.59 -3.93
C LEU A 39 -5.69 11.13 -4.32
N LYS A 40 -6.43 11.69 -3.35
CA LYS A 40 -7.78 12.24 -3.58
C LYS A 40 -7.81 13.63 -4.18
N ALA A 41 -6.72 14.40 -4.05
CA ALA A 41 -6.57 15.65 -4.77
C ALA A 41 -6.69 15.46 -6.28
N GLY A 42 -6.49 14.21 -6.76
CA GLY A 42 -6.61 13.82 -8.16
C GLY A 42 -5.48 14.45 -8.96
N ARG A 43 -4.62 13.64 -9.59
CA ARG A 43 -3.72 14.21 -10.60
C ARG A 43 -4.54 14.76 -11.76
N SER A 44 -5.62 14.07 -12.10
CA SER A 44 -6.59 14.43 -13.13
C SER A 44 -7.90 13.67 -12.90
N TYR A 45 -8.95 14.10 -13.58
CA TYR A 45 -10.24 13.42 -13.67
C TYR A 45 -10.42 12.91 -15.10
N PHE A 46 -11.36 12.00 -15.30
CA PHE A 46 -11.69 11.54 -16.65
C PHE A 46 -13.18 11.57 -16.90
N MET A 47 -13.54 11.69 -18.17
CA MET A 47 -14.84 11.34 -18.72
C MET A 47 -14.61 10.28 -19.80
N TYR A 48 -15.51 9.29 -19.85
CA TYR A 48 -15.54 8.31 -20.91
C TYR A 48 -16.95 8.15 -21.44
N SER A 49 -17.10 8.15 -22.76
CA SER A 49 -18.24 7.62 -23.50
C SER A 49 -17.73 6.90 -24.76
N ASP A 50 -18.57 6.12 -25.42
CA ASP A 50 -18.16 5.42 -26.64
C ASP A 50 -17.92 6.40 -27.82
N ASP A 51 -18.55 7.58 -27.80
CA ASP A 51 -18.38 8.60 -28.84
C ASP A 51 -17.19 9.54 -28.59
N ALA A 52 -16.92 9.89 -27.33
CA ALA A 52 -15.82 10.79 -26.96
C ALA A 52 -14.52 10.05 -26.64
N GLY A 53 -14.58 8.75 -26.34
CA GLY A 53 -13.44 7.99 -25.85
C GLY A 53 -13.02 8.43 -24.45
N PHE A 54 -11.73 8.29 -24.10
CA PHE A 54 -11.21 8.65 -22.78
C PHE A 54 -10.64 10.07 -22.79
N GLU A 55 -11.34 10.99 -22.16
CA GLU A 55 -10.92 12.38 -22.01
C GLU A 55 -10.45 12.67 -20.59
N THR A 56 -9.47 13.56 -20.44
CA THR A 56 -8.93 13.95 -19.14
C THR A 56 -9.24 15.41 -18.84
N HIS A 57 -9.51 15.69 -17.57
CA HIS A 57 -9.86 17.02 -17.08
C HIS A 57 -9.04 17.36 -15.83
N SER A 58 -8.81 18.66 -15.62
CA SER A 58 -8.02 19.12 -14.47
C SER A 58 -8.85 19.20 -13.19
N THR A 59 -10.17 19.30 -13.33
CA THR A 59 -11.09 19.41 -12.18
C THR A 59 -12.22 18.40 -12.25
N ARG A 60 -12.79 18.11 -11.07
CA ARG A 60 -13.97 17.25 -10.93
C ARG A 60 -15.15 17.82 -11.69
N GLU A 61 -15.35 19.13 -11.58
CA GLU A 61 -16.46 19.85 -12.18
C GLU A 61 -16.42 19.78 -13.71
N GLU A 62 -15.24 19.90 -14.32
CA GLU A 62 -15.06 19.75 -15.76
C GLU A 62 -15.39 18.33 -16.24
N ALA A 63 -14.91 17.29 -15.55
CA ALA A 63 -15.21 15.91 -15.93
C ALA A 63 -16.70 15.55 -15.79
N ILE A 64 -17.34 16.04 -14.73
CA ILE A 64 -18.79 15.88 -14.55
C ILE A 64 -19.54 16.60 -15.66
N LYS A 65 -19.16 17.86 -15.92
CA LYS A 65 -19.80 18.66 -16.95
C LYS A 65 -19.67 18.00 -18.33
N ALA A 66 -18.49 17.49 -18.68
CA ALA A 66 -18.28 16.77 -19.93
C ALA A 66 -19.18 15.53 -20.04
N ALA A 67 -19.36 14.79 -18.95
CA ALA A 67 -20.26 13.64 -18.91
C ALA A 67 -21.73 14.07 -19.04
N GLU A 68 -22.14 15.16 -18.39
CA GLU A 68 -23.49 15.72 -18.50
C GLU A 68 -23.78 16.24 -19.91
N GLU A 69 -22.84 16.93 -20.54
CA GLU A 69 -22.94 17.39 -21.93
C GLU A 69 -23.11 16.21 -22.90
N MET A 70 -22.34 15.12 -22.73
CA MET A 70 -22.51 13.89 -23.52
C MET A 70 -23.90 13.26 -23.32
N ILE A 71 -24.39 13.21 -22.08
CA ILE A 71 -25.73 12.71 -21.77
C ILE A 71 -26.82 13.60 -22.40
N ASP A 72 -26.60 14.91 -22.43
CA ASP A 72 -27.52 15.88 -23.03
C ASP A 72 -27.56 15.74 -24.56
N ASP A 73 -26.42 15.48 -25.20
CA ASP A 73 -26.35 15.17 -26.64
C ASP A 73 -27.16 13.90 -26.96
N TYR A 74 -26.99 12.83 -26.18
CA TYR A 74 -27.82 11.62 -26.32
C TYR A 74 -29.31 11.89 -26.11
N ARG A 75 -29.66 12.84 -25.23
CA ARG A 75 -31.06 13.23 -25.01
C ARG A 75 -31.63 14.01 -26.18
N GLY A 76 -30.82 14.79 -26.91
CA GLY A 76 -31.23 15.54 -28.10
C GLY A 76 -31.69 14.62 -29.24
N ASP A 77 -31.04 13.46 -29.38
CA ASP A 77 -31.33 12.45 -30.40
C ASP A 77 -32.24 11.31 -29.91
N ALA A 78 -32.65 11.36 -28.64
CA ALA A 78 -33.53 10.37 -28.03
C ALA A 78 -34.96 10.52 -28.58
N GLY A 79 -35.26 9.83 -29.69
CA GLY A 79 -36.62 9.68 -30.22
C GLY A 79 -37.52 8.89 -29.27
N ASP A 80 -37.56 7.56 -29.45
CA ASP A 80 -38.40 6.65 -28.64
C ASP A 80 -37.71 6.14 -27.37
N GLY A 81 -36.49 6.60 -27.08
CA GLY A 81 -35.71 6.18 -25.92
C GLY A 81 -34.26 6.66 -25.98
N PHE A 82 -33.52 6.48 -24.88
CA PHE A 82 -32.10 6.75 -24.84
C PHE A 82 -31.31 5.73 -25.68
N PRO A 83 -30.25 6.15 -26.37
CA PRO A 83 -29.30 5.23 -26.99
C PRO A 83 -28.62 4.34 -25.93
N GLU A 84 -28.20 3.13 -26.31
CA GLU A 84 -27.54 2.19 -25.40
C GLU A 84 -26.20 2.77 -24.89
N GLU A 85 -25.56 3.56 -25.75
CA GLU A 85 -24.30 4.29 -25.55
C GLU A 85 -24.41 5.30 -24.39
N ALA A 86 -25.59 5.83 -24.08
CA ALA A 86 -25.77 6.71 -22.92
C ALA A 86 -25.44 6.00 -21.60
N GLY A 87 -25.64 4.68 -21.53
CA GLY A 87 -25.29 3.87 -20.36
C GLY A 87 -23.78 3.71 -20.17
N THR A 88 -22.96 4.01 -21.18
CA THR A 88 -21.51 3.88 -21.09
C THR A 88 -20.85 5.16 -20.60
N THR A 89 -21.56 6.29 -20.59
CA THR A 89 -21.04 7.57 -20.10
C THR A 89 -20.72 7.52 -18.61
N ARG A 90 -19.47 7.82 -18.26
CA ARG A 90 -18.99 7.81 -16.88
C ARG A 90 -17.89 8.83 -16.68
N TRP A 91 -17.78 9.36 -15.47
CA TRP A 91 -16.64 10.18 -15.06
C TRP A 91 -15.98 9.56 -13.83
N GLY A 92 -14.72 9.90 -13.57
CA GLY A 92 -14.00 9.40 -12.39
C GLY A 92 -12.71 10.14 -12.08
N VAL A 93 -12.01 9.65 -11.06
CA VAL A 93 -10.73 10.18 -10.59
C VAL A 93 -9.59 9.30 -11.08
N ILE A 94 -8.55 9.91 -11.63
CA ILE A 94 -7.30 9.21 -11.95
C ILE A 94 -6.40 9.27 -10.72
N ILE A 95 -6.32 8.14 -10.01
CA ILE A 95 -5.50 8.02 -8.79
C ILE A 95 -4.02 7.92 -9.16
N GLN A 96 -3.68 7.13 -10.19
CA GLN A 96 -2.34 7.01 -10.73
C GLN A 96 -2.38 6.99 -12.25
N GLN A 97 -1.31 7.47 -12.88
CA GLN A 97 -1.11 7.35 -14.32
C GLN A 97 0.36 7.17 -14.66
N ALA A 98 0.61 6.51 -15.80
CA ALA A 98 1.94 6.41 -16.38
C ALA A 98 2.46 7.82 -16.63
N THR A 99 3.53 8.17 -15.92
CA THR A 99 4.19 9.46 -16.01
C THR A 99 5.61 9.20 -16.49
N GLU A 100 6.02 9.91 -17.54
CA GLU A 100 7.39 9.84 -18.04
C GLU A 100 8.37 10.23 -16.93
N CYS A 101 9.40 9.41 -16.76
CA CYS A 101 10.47 9.61 -15.80
C CYS A 101 11.81 9.19 -16.40
N ASP A 102 12.90 9.59 -15.74
CA ASP A 102 14.26 9.16 -16.10
C ASP A 102 14.60 9.42 -17.58
N TYR A 103 14.15 10.56 -18.10
CA TYR A 103 14.39 10.95 -19.49
C TYR A 103 15.89 11.17 -19.74
N GLU A 104 16.42 10.41 -20.68
CA GLU A 104 17.76 10.57 -21.20
C GLU A 104 17.75 11.19 -22.59
N LYS A 105 18.47 12.31 -22.73
CA LYS A 105 18.43 13.12 -23.94
C LYS A 105 19.12 12.41 -25.12
N PRO A 106 18.54 12.45 -26.34
CA PRO A 106 19.19 11.97 -27.55
C PRO A 106 20.61 12.53 -27.76
N SER A 107 21.50 11.70 -28.30
CA SER A 107 22.85 12.10 -28.71
C SER A 107 22.98 12.09 -30.24
N ALA A 108 23.19 13.28 -30.80
CA ALA A 108 23.40 13.45 -32.23
C ALA A 108 24.73 12.85 -32.73
N GLU A 109 25.72 12.67 -31.85
CA GLU A 109 27.06 12.21 -32.21
C GLU A 109 27.12 10.71 -32.53
N ASN A 110 26.29 9.90 -31.87
CA ASN A 110 26.24 8.45 -32.05
C ASN A 110 24.89 7.96 -32.61
N GLY A 111 23.98 8.87 -32.95
CA GLY A 111 22.65 8.55 -33.49
C GLY A 111 21.67 7.97 -32.46
N TRP A 112 21.98 8.05 -31.17
CA TRP A 112 21.09 7.57 -30.11
C TRP A 112 19.90 8.52 -29.93
N MET A 113 18.69 7.95 -29.95
CA MET A 113 17.44 8.72 -29.94
C MET A 113 16.94 9.09 -28.53
N GLY A 114 17.75 8.84 -27.51
CA GLY A 114 17.35 9.01 -26.12
C GLY A 114 16.45 7.87 -25.64
N SER A 115 16.07 7.93 -24.38
CA SER A 115 15.17 6.97 -23.72
C SER A 115 14.39 7.69 -22.63
N CYS A 116 13.29 7.10 -22.22
CA CYS A 116 12.61 7.43 -20.97
C CYS A 116 12.01 6.15 -20.41
N ASP A 117 11.76 6.16 -19.11
CA ASP A 117 10.96 5.15 -18.44
C ASP A 117 9.58 5.73 -18.09
N TYR A 118 8.64 4.88 -17.71
CA TYR A 118 7.32 5.29 -17.25
C TYR A 118 7.00 4.62 -15.93
N ARG A 119 6.56 5.43 -14.96
CA ARG A 119 6.10 4.94 -13.66
C ARG A 119 4.67 5.36 -13.37
N LEU A 120 3.94 4.53 -12.65
CA LEU A 120 2.60 4.86 -12.15
C LEU A 120 2.73 5.80 -10.94
N LEU A 121 2.34 7.06 -11.12
CA LEU A 121 2.49 8.09 -10.09
C LEU A 121 1.14 8.73 -9.72
N PRO A 122 0.96 9.18 -8.45
CA PRO A 122 1.96 9.21 -7.38
C PRO A 122 2.17 7.84 -6.72
N GLU A 123 3.37 7.58 -6.21
CA GLU A 123 3.65 6.38 -5.40
C GLU A 123 2.95 6.45 -4.03
N THR A 124 2.84 5.33 -3.34
CA THR A 124 2.16 5.19 -2.04
C THR A 124 3.10 4.68 -0.92
N PRO A 125 4.22 5.35 -0.65
CA PRO A 125 5.26 4.85 0.24
C PRO A 125 4.81 4.70 1.70
N ALA A 126 3.81 5.47 2.16
CA ALA A 126 3.27 5.30 3.52
C ALA A 126 2.45 4.01 3.60
N THR A 127 1.60 3.75 2.60
CA THR A 127 0.87 2.48 2.50
C THR A 127 1.84 1.30 2.36
N ASP A 128 2.86 1.42 1.51
CA ASP A 128 3.84 0.34 1.28
C ASP A 128 4.59 -0.02 2.57
N ARG A 129 5.04 0.99 3.33
CA ARG A 129 5.69 0.79 4.63
C ARG A 129 4.80 0.06 5.62
N ILE A 130 3.51 0.40 5.68
CA ILE A 130 2.56 -0.25 6.59
C ILE A 130 2.31 -1.69 6.18
N VAL A 131 2.13 -1.96 4.89
CA VAL A 131 1.97 -3.33 4.38
C VAL A 131 3.22 -4.16 4.68
N ALA A 132 4.42 -3.59 4.49
CA ALA A 132 5.67 -4.24 4.83
C ALA A 132 5.79 -4.52 6.33
N GLY A 133 5.38 -3.57 7.17
CA GLY A 133 5.30 -3.73 8.62
C GLY A 133 4.36 -4.86 9.04
N ILE A 134 3.14 -4.92 8.48
CA ILE A 134 2.16 -5.99 8.75
C ILE A 134 2.72 -7.37 8.33
N LYS A 135 3.38 -7.44 7.16
CA LYS A 135 4.03 -8.67 6.72
C LYS A 135 5.12 -9.09 7.70
N ALA A 136 5.96 -8.15 8.15
CA ALA A 136 7.00 -8.41 9.13
C ALA A 136 6.44 -8.87 10.49
N ASP A 137 5.37 -8.24 10.99
CA ASP A 137 4.68 -8.64 12.21
C ASP A 137 4.21 -10.11 12.13
N GLY A 138 3.66 -10.52 10.99
CA GLY A 138 3.26 -11.90 10.74
C GLY A 138 4.44 -12.89 10.76
N VAL A 139 5.58 -12.50 10.21
CA VAL A 139 6.81 -13.30 10.20
C VAL A 139 7.41 -13.40 11.62
N GLU A 140 7.38 -12.32 12.40
CA GLU A 140 7.83 -12.32 13.80
C GLU A 140 6.96 -13.23 14.68
N LEU A 141 5.64 -13.26 14.45
CA LEU A 141 4.74 -14.20 15.12
C LEU A 141 5.10 -15.66 14.78
N PHE A 142 5.45 -15.94 13.53
CA PHE A 142 5.93 -17.27 13.13
C PHE A 142 7.25 -17.62 13.82
N ALA A 143 8.23 -16.70 13.87
CA ALA A 143 9.49 -16.92 14.57
C ALA A 143 9.28 -17.20 16.07
N ALA A 144 8.41 -16.43 16.72
CA ALA A 144 8.04 -16.64 18.12
C ALA A 144 7.39 -18.02 18.34
N GLU A 145 6.53 -18.47 17.43
CA GLU A 145 5.95 -19.81 17.51
C GLU A 145 7.00 -20.91 17.35
N GLN A 146 7.96 -20.76 16.42
CA GLN A 146 9.06 -21.73 16.25
C GLN A 146 9.93 -21.83 17.51
N ARG A 147 10.27 -20.70 18.15
CA ARG A 147 10.94 -20.71 19.45
C ARG A 147 10.09 -21.40 20.53
N GLY A 148 8.77 -21.16 20.52
CA GLY A 148 7.82 -21.84 21.40
C GLY A 148 7.79 -23.36 21.19
N VAL A 149 7.82 -23.83 19.93
CA VAL A 149 7.92 -25.25 19.58
C VAL A 149 9.23 -25.84 20.12
N ALA A 150 10.36 -25.16 19.91
CA ALA A 150 11.67 -25.60 20.40
C ALA A 150 11.67 -25.79 21.93
N GLU A 151 11.08 -24.85 22.68
CA GLU A 151 10.96 -24.95 24.13
C GLU A 151 10.06 -26.11 24.58
N ARG A 152 8.96 -26.39 23.87
CA ARG A 152 8.09 -27.55 24.15
C ARG A 152 8.80 -28.88 23.89
N LEU A 153 9.58 -28.94 22.81
CA LEU A 153 10.39 -30.11 22.46
C LEU A 153 11.45 -30.39 23.53
N LYS A 154 12.14 -29.34 23.99
CA LYS A 154 13.17 -29.43 25.04
C LYS A 154 12.64 -30.05 26.32
N LYS A 155 11.40 -29.74 26.69
CA LYS A 155 10.72 -30.34 27.87
C LYS A 155 10.37 -31.82 27.70
N ARG A 156 10.22 -32.30 26.46
CA ARG A 156 9.73 -33.66 26.15
C ARG A 156 10.84 -34.72 26.14
N GLY A 157 12.08 -34.33 25.83
CA GLY A 157 13.28 -35.20 25.87
C GLY A 157 13.34 -36.29 24.77
N GLY A 158 14.55 -36.80 24.48
CA GLY A 158 14.82 -37.89 23.52
C GLY A 158 15.76 -37.51 22.36
N ASP A 159 16.42 -38.49 21.74
CA ASP A 159 17.48 -38.25 20.73
C ASP A 159 16.97 -37.63 19.42
N VAL A 160 15.74 -37.94 19.00
CA VAL A 160 15.08 -37.37 17.79
C VAL A 160 14.67 -35.90 17.99
N VAL A 161 14.74 -35.40 19.23
CA VAL A 161 14.28 -34.06 19.61
C VAL A 161 15.33 -32.99 19.31
N MET A 162 16.63 -33.31 19.36
CA MET A 162 17.70 -32.30 19.23
C MET A 162 17.79 -31.69 17.83
N SER A 163 17.71 -32.50 16.78
CA SER A 163 17.69 -32.00 15.40
C SER A 163 16.46 -31.14 15.10
N SER A 164 15.31 -31.51 15.67
CA SER A 164 14.06 -30.75 15.51
C SER A 164 14.10 -29.41 16.26
N ILE A 165 14.67 -29.38 17.48
CA ILE A 165 14.92 -28.14 18.23
C ILE A 165 15.81 -27.21 17.43
N LYS A 166 16.93 -27.73 16.91
CA LYS A 166 17.88 -26.96 16.13
C LYS A 166 17.20 -26.34 14.90
N PHE A 167 16.45 -27.14 14.14
CA PHE A 167 15.70 -26.66 12.98
C PHE A 167 14.70 -25.54 13.33
N CYS A 168 13.94 -25.69 14.42
CA CYS A 168 13.02 -24.63 14.87
C CYS A 168 13.74 -23.34 15.24
N LEU A 169 14.90 -23.42 15.90
CA LEU A 169 15.67 -22.22 16.27
C LEU A 169 16.27 -21.53 15.04
N GLU A 170 16.87 -22.29 14.12
CA GLU A 170 17.41 -21.75 12.87
C GLU A 170 16.30 -21.11 12.03
N SER A 171 15.15 -21.78 11.89
CA SER A 171 13.99 -21.23 11.17
C SER A 171 13.43 -19.95 11.83
N ALA A 172 13.48 -19.84 13.16
CA ALA A 172 13.08 -18.61 13.85
C ALA A 172 14.06 -17.47 13.57
N GLU A 173 15.37 -17.72 13.60
CA GLU A 173 16.40 -16.72 13.32
C GLU A 173 16.32 -16.22 11.86
N GLU A 174 16.12 -17.14 10.90
CA GLU A 174 15.91 -16.78 9.50
C GLU A 174 14.64 -15.94 9.31
N ALA A 175 13.55 -16.31 10.00
CA ALA A 175 12.31 -15.52 9.97
C ALA A 175 12.50 -14.13 10.58
N GLU A 176 13.23 -14.00 11.69
CA GLU A 176 13.55 -12.69 12.31
C GLU A 176 14.35 -11.80 11.35
N VAL A 177 15.35 -12.35 10.65
CA VAL A 177 16.11 -11.62 9.62
C VAL A 177 15.21 -11.22 8.46
N PHE A 178 14.33 -12.11 8.00
CA PHE A 178 13.40 -11.82 6.91
C PHE A 178 12.38 -10.73 7.30
N ALA A 179 11.86 -10.75 8.53
CA ALA A 179 11.00 -9.70 9.04
C ALA A 179 11.70 -8.33 9.04
N GLN A 180 12.97 -8.28 9.45
CA GLN A 180 13.75 -7.05 9.39
C GLN A 180 13.95 -6.56 7.95
N GLN A 181 14.26 -7.46 7.01
CA GLN A 181 14.37 -7.10 5.59
C GLN A 181 13.08 -6.49 5.05
N LEU A 182 11.92 -7.06 5.39
CA LEU A 182 10.62 -6.49 5.01
C LEU A 182 10.46 -5.06 5.54
N ARG A 183 10.81 -4.80 6.80
CA ARG A 183 10.73 -3.45 7.40
C ARG A 183 11.67 -2.45 6.74
N ASP A 184 12.85 -2.90 6.30
CA ASP A 184 13.84 -2.07 5.63
C ASP A 184 13.53 -1.83 4.13
N GLY A 185 12.44 -2.40 3.62
CA GLY A 185 12.04 -2.30 2.21
C GLY A 185 12.81 -3.26 1.29
N GLY A 186 13.51 -4.24 1.85
CA GLY A 186 14.08 -5.35 1.11
C GLY A 186 12.97 -6.26 0.60
N ASN A 187 12.79 -6.33 -0.71
CA ASN A 187 12.06 -7.44 -1.30
C ASN A 187 12.86 -8.71 -1.03
N GLY A 188 12.27 -9.66 -0.31
CA GLY A 188 12.85 -11.00 -0.19
C GLY A 188 12.81 -11.67 -1.56
N GLU A 189 13.94 -11.59 -2.27
CA GLU A 189 14.26 -12.42 -3.43
C GLU A 189 15.25 -13.51 -3.03
#